data_AF-A0A8C5RNX2-F1
#
_entry.id   AF-A0A8C5RNX2-F1
#
_cell.length_a   1.000
_cell.length_b   1.000
_cell.length_c   1.000
_cell.angle_alpha   90.00
_cell.angle_beta   90.00
_cell.angle_gamma   90.00
#
_symmetry.space_group_name_H-M   'P 1'
#
loop_
_entity.id
_entity.type
_entity.pdbx_description
1 polymer ?
#
loop_
_entity_poly.entity_id
_entity_poly.type
_entity_poly.pdbx_seq_one_letter_code
_entity_poly.pdbx_strand_id
1 'polypeptide(L)'
;MCCRASGLTRFRWKFFLAFLLFAIKTEFPETKFNKIQISKKKVKCQRLPKSIRKSLESKIHWTIIAILYETTQDYNETEKHLNILKERLLKCIETLEAPADELNYLSNVKKVLKEENEKYILMEEGLKHLEKEIRKDLLTLHTVDDKMQILLKEIKALKRELTPLEAEADELFHRDVEHDLGIPALPVEYLKLPPLQNELLKIGNPHALLDDMNIIKQSDEMKNMMAFLEQLYEMADHRCTEEQ
;
A
#
# COMPACT_ATOMS: atom_id res chain seq x y z
N MET A 1 -5.09 -49.21 58.50
CA MET A 1 -4.11 -48.37 57.78
C MET A 1 -4.86 -47.28 57.03
N CYS A 2 -4.55 -46.03 57.33
CA CYS A 2 -5.00 -44.83 56.64
C CYS A 2 -4.55 -44.81 55.17
N CYS A 3 -5.34 -44.20 54.28
CA CYS A 3 -4.93 -42.99 53.57
C CYS A 3 -6.10 -42.33 52.81
N ARG A 4 -6.23 -41.02 52.99
CA ARG A 4 -7.14 -40.09 52.29
C ARG A 4 -6.70 -39.86 50.84
N ALA A 5 -7.68 -39.75 49.95
CA ALA A 5 -7.73 -38.87 48.77
C ALA A 5 -9.11 -39.06 48.13
N SER A 6 -9.84 -38.11 47.57
CA SER A 6 -9.74 -36.66 47.43
C SER A 6 -11.13 -36.26 46.90
N GLY A 7 -11.88 -35.47 47.67
CA GLY A 7 -13.14 -34.89 47.20
C GLY A 7 -12.84 -33.79 46.18
N LEU A 8 -12.93 -34.08 44.87
CA LEU A 8 -12.84 -33.02 43.84
C LEU A 8 -13.51 -33.33 42.49
N THR A 9 -14.38 -34.36 42.38
CA THR A 9 -15.06 -34.68 41.11
C THR A 9 -16.56 -34.40 41.14
N ARG A 10 -17.19 -34.37 42.32
CA ARG A 10 -18.64 -34.10 42.47
C ARG A 10 -19.03 -32.64 42.25
N PHE A 11 -18.10 -31.70 42.44
CA PHE A 11 -18.34 -30.27 42.20
C PHE A 11 -18.27 -29.90 40.71
N ARG A 12 -17.39 -30.56 39.92
CA ARG A 12 -17.24 -30.24 38.49
C ARG A 12 -18.47 -30.60 37.66
N TRP A 13 -19.16 -31.70 37.98
CA TRP A 13 -20.40 -32.07 37.29
C TRP A 13 -21.57 -31.16 37.65
N LYS A 14 -21.63 -30.64 38.89
CA LYS A 14 -22.61 -29.62 39.27
C LYS A 14 -22.37 -28.30 38.54
N PHE A 15 -21.11 -27.88 38.38
CA PHE A 15 -20.77 -26.71 37.58
C PHE A 15 -21.04 -26.93 36.09
N PHE A 16 -20.78 -28.12 35.56
CA PHE A 16 -21.05 -28.40 34.15
C PHE A 16 -22.55 -28.49 33.87
N LEU A 17 -23.35 -29.14 34.73
CA LEU A 17 -24.81 -29.11 34.63
C LEU A 17 -25.37 -27.71 34.86
N ALA A 18 -24.82 -26.94 35.81
CA ALA A 18 -25.24 -25.56 36.05
C ALA A 18 -24.88 -24.65 34.87
N PHE A 19 -23.73 -24.88 34.21
CA PHE A 19 -23.33 -24.15 33.02
C PHE A 19 -24.16 -24.55 31.81
N LEU A 20 -24.53 -25.83 31.66
CA LEU A 20 -25.45 -26.29 30.62
C LEU A 20 -26.88 -25.76 30.85
N LEU A 21 -27.35 -25.76 32.10
CA LEU A 21 -28.64 -25.16 32.48
C LEU A 21 -28.63 -23.63 32.34
N PHE A 22 -27.51 -22.97 32.65
CA PHE A 22 -27.34 -21.53 32.49
C PHE A 22 -27.27 -21.14 31.01
N ALA A 23 -26.51 -21.88 30.18
CA ALA A 23 -26.42 -21.67 28.74
C ALA A 23 -27.77 -21.86 28.03
N ILE A 24 -28.56 -22.87 28.44
CA ILE A 24 -29.93 -23.08 27.94
C ILE A 24 -30.87 -21.96 28.43
N LYS A 25 -30.60 -21.37 29.60
CA LYS A 25 -31.42 -20.32 30.20
C LYS A 25 -31.07 -18.91 29.71
N THR A 26 -29.87 -18.68 29.18
CA THR A 26 -29.44 -17.39 28.63
C THR A 26 -29.92 -17.11 27.20
N GLU A 27 -30.45 -18.12 26.49
CA GLU A 27 -31.02 -17.96 25.14
C GLU A 27 -32.55 -17.79 25.09
N PHE A 28 -33.25 -17.85 26.23
CA PHE A 28 -34.68 -17.55 26.31
C PHE A 28 -34.95 -16.51 27.40
N PRO A 29 -35.35 -15.28 27.06
CA PRO A 29 -35.76 -14.32 28.07
C PRO A 29 -36.94 -14.91 28.86
N GLU A 30 -36.82 -14.94 30.19
CA GLU A 30 -37.87 -15.43 31.07
C GLU A 30 -39.16 -14.62 30.89
N THR A 31 -40.08 -15.13 30.07
CA THR A 31 -41.45 -14.65 30.05
C THR A 31 -42.15 -15.15 31.30
N LYS A 32 -42.50 -14.21 32.18
CA LYS A 32 -43.39 -14.41 33.33
C LYS A 32 -44.60 -15.22 32.89
N PHE A 33 -44.81 -16.40 33.48
CA PHE A 33 -46.05 -17.17 33.33
C PHE A 33 -47.19 -16.42 34.02
N ASN A 34 -47.69 -15.37 33.37
CA ASN A 34 -49.02 -14.86 33.67
C ASN A 34 -50.01 -15.92 33.21
N LYS A 35 -50.98 -16.22 34.08
CA LYS A 35 -52.06 -17.17 33.88
C LYS A 35 -52.93 -16.69 32.72
N ILE A 36 -52.52 -16.99 31.49
CA ILE A 36 -53.26 -16.62 30.27
C ILE A 36 -54.42 -17.59 30.12
N GLN A 37 -55.64 -17.06 30.10
CA GLN A 37 -56.84 -17.76 29.64
C GLN A 37 -56.55 -18.41 28.28
N ILE A 38 -56.60 -19.74 28.22
CA ILE A 38 -56.40 -20.51 27.00
C ILE A 38 -57.61 -20.27 26.08
N SER A 39 -57.55 -19.22 25.25
CA SER A 39 -58.35 -19.15 24.03
C SER A 39 -57.72 -20.12 23.03
N LYS A 40 -58.39 -21.24 22.75
CA LYS A 40 -57.95 -22.28 21.81
C LYS A 40 -57.90 -21.73 20.38
N LYS A 41 -56.84 -21.01 20.00
CA LYS A 41 -56.44 -20.87 18.59
C LYS A 41 -55.75 -22.18 18.18
N LYS A 42 -56.25 -22.84 17.13
CA LYS A 42 -55.61 -24.03 16.55
C LYS A 42 -54.25 -23.62 15.98
N VAL A 43 -53.18 -23.83 16.76
CA VAL A 43 -51.81 -23.77 16.24
C VAL A 43 -51.66 -24.92 15.25
N LYS A 44 -51.20 -24.63 14.03
CA LYS A 44 -50.99 -25.63 12.99
C LYS A 44 -49.68 -26.37 13.31
N CYS A 45 -49.80 -27.41 14.13
CA CYS A 45 -48.67 -28.28 14.48
C CYS A 45 -48.33 -29.17 13.28
N GLN A 46 -47.04 -29.34 13.02
CA GLN A 46 -46.55 -30.20 11.94
C GLN A 46 -45.55 -31.19 12.53
N ARG A 47 -45.63 -32.45 12.07
CA ARG A 47 -44.62 -33.46 12.43
C ARG A 47 -43.24 -32.99 11.99
N LEU A 48 -42.23 -33.29 12.80
CA LEU A 48 -40.85 -32.96 12.49
C LEU A 48 -40.44 -33.46 11.10
N PRO A 49 -39.80 -32.62 10.26
CA PRO A 49 -39.25 -33.02 8.97
C PRO A 49 -38.24 -34.18 9.08
N LYS A 50 -38.21 -35.07 8.09
CA LYS A 50 -37.29 -36.23 8.06
C LYS A 50 -35.82 -35.85 8.20
N SER A 51 -35.42 -34.69 7.66
CA SER A 51 -34.04 -34.18 7.74
C SER A 51 -33.62 -33.87 9.18
N ILE A 52 -34.50 -33.24 9.97
CA ILE A 52 -34.25 -32.90 11.38
C ILE A 52 -34.19 -34.17 12.22
N ARG A 53 -35.06 -35.14 11.96
CA ARG A 53 -35.03 -36.44 12.66
C ARG A 53 -33.71 -37.17 12.44
N LYS A 54 -33.22 -37.23 11.19
CA LYS A 54 -31.91 -37.82 10.89
C LYS A 54 -30.75 -37.09 11.59
N SER A 55 -30.83 -35.76 11.68
CA SER A 55 -29.83 -34.96 12.40
C SER A 55 -29.84 -35.25 13.90
N LEU A 56 -31.02 -35.32 14.52
CA LEU A 56 -31.20 -35.70 15.93
C LEU A 56 -30.69 -37.12 16.19
N GLU A 57 -31.06 -38.08 15.34
CA GLU A 57 -30.59 -39.46 15.42
C GLU A 57 -29.06 -39.54 15.36
N SER A 58 -28.44 -38.80 14.43
CA SER A 58 -26.98 -38.72 14.31
C SER A 58 -26.35 -38.15 15.58
N LYS A 59 -26.91 -37.05 16.14
CA LYS A 59 -26.41 -36.45 17.39
C LYS A 59 -26.53 -37.42 18.56
N ILE A 60 -27.69 -38.06 18.73
CA ILE A 60 -27.90 -39.06 19.78
C ILE A 60 -26.88 -40.20 19.65
N HIS A 61 -26.66 -40.68 18.42
CA HIS A 61 -25.67 -41.73 18.16
C HIS A 61 -24.26 -41.32 18.54
N TRP A 62 -23.81 -40.12 18.15
CA TRP A 62 -22.50 -39.59 18.53
C TRP A 62 -22.37 -39.37 20.05
N THR A 63 -23.41 -38.89 20.72
CA THR A 63 -23.42 -38.75 22.18
C THR A 63 -23.30 -40.11 22.87
N ILE A 64 -23.97 -41.15 22.36
CA ILE A 64 -23.81 -42.52 22.87
C ILE A 64 -22.37 -43.00 22.71
N ILE A 65 -21.75 -42.79 21.53
CA ILE A 65 -20.35 -43.15 21.31
C ILE A 65 -19.42 -42.41 22.29
N ALA A 66 -19.63 -41.11 22.50
CA ALA A 66 -18.84 -40.33 23.45
C ALA A 66 -18.95 -40.85 24.88
N ILE A 67 -20.18 -41.18 25.34
CA ILE A 67 -20.41 -41.76 26.67
C ILE A 67 -19.73 -43.13 26.77
N LEU A 68 -19.85 -43.98 25.75
CA LEU A 68 -19.24 -45.30 25.74
C LEU A 68 -17.72 -45.23 25.76
N TYR A 69 -17.12 -44.24 25.09
CA TYR A 69 -15.68 -44.01 25.11
C TYR A 69 -15.17 -43.60 26.52
N GLU A 70 -15.95 -42.84 27.27
CA GLU A 70 -15.62 -42.45 28.65
C GLU A 70 -15.88 -43.57 29.67
N THR A 71 -16.61 -44.60 29.30
CA THR A 71 -17.03 -45.68 30.21
C THR A 71 -15.98 -46.79 30.26
N THR A 72 -15.33 -46.99 31.42
CA THR A 72 -14.23 -47.96 31.59
C THR A 72 -14.65 -49.30 32.24
N GLN A 73 -15.85 -49.39 32.81
CA GLN A 73 -16.45 -50.61 33.39
C GLN A 73 -17.89 -50.80 32.91
N ASP A 74 -18.36 -52.04 32.82
CA ASP A 74 -19.73 -52.41 32.39
C ASP A 74 -20.15 -51.85 31.01
N TYR A 75 -19.18 -51.75 30.08
CA TYR A 75 -19.36 -51.25 28.71
C TYR A 75 -20.56 -51.89 28.01
N ASN A 76 -20.63 -53.22 28.05
CA ASN A 76 -21.61 -54.00 27.29
C ASN A 76 -23.04 -53.80 27.81
N GLU A 77 -23.21 -53.58 29.11
CA GLU A 77 -24.52 -53.33 29.71
C GLU A 77 -24.94 -51.86 29.53
N THR A 78 -23.97 -50.95 29.64
CA THR A 78 -24.16 -49.52 29.35
C THR A 78 -24.60 -49.29 27.89
N GLU A 79 -23.97 -49.97 26.93
CA GLU A 79 -24.33 -49.92 25.52
C GLU A 79 -25.77 -50.38 25.28
N LYS A 80 -26.19 -51.52 25.86
CA LYS A 80 -27.56 -52.01 25.74
C LYS A 80 -28.57 -51.00 26.29
N HIS A 81 -28.33 -50.45 27.48
CA HIS A 81 -29.22 -49.47 28.08
C HIS A 81 -29.32 -48.19 27.25
N LEU A 82 -28.19 -47.70 26.73
CA LEU A 82 -28.15 -46.52 25.86
C LEU A 82 -28.86 -46.75 24.53
N ASN A 83 -28.72 -47.94 23.94
CA ASN A 83 -29.44 -48.30 22.71
C ASN A 83 -30.96 -48.42 22.94
N ILE A 84 -31.40 -49.00 24.06
CA ILE A 84 -32.83 -49.03 24.42
C ILE A 84 -33.36 -47.59 24.60
N LEU A 85 -32.58 -46.72 25.23
CA LEU A 85 -32.95 -45.32 25.41
C LEU A 85 -33.03 -44.58 24.06
N LYS A 86 -32.08 -44.83 23.16
CA LYS A 86 -32.09 -44.32 21.78
C LYS A 86 -33.39 -44.69 21.07
N GLU A 87 -33.76 -45.97 21.05
CA GLU A 87 -34.99 -46.44 20.39
C GLU A 87 -36.25 -45.78 20.96
N ARG A 88 -36.36 -45.67 22.29
CA ARG A 88 -37.49 -44.99 22.94
C ARG A 88 -37.55 -43.51 22.57
N LEU A 89 -36.40 -42.84 22.58
CA LEU A 89 -36.32 -41.42 22.25
C LEU A 89 -36.67 -41.16 20.78
N LEU A 90 -36.18 -41.99 19.86
CA LEU A 90 -36.51 -41.90 18.44
C LEU A 90 -38.02 -42.07 18.20
N LYS A 91 -38.66 -43.04 18.87
CA LYS A 91 -40.11 -43.23 18.81
C LYS A 91 -40.90 -42.03 19.33
N CYS A 92 -40.42 -41.36 20.37
CA CYS A 92 -41.01 -40.11 20.86
C CYS A 92 -40.81 -38.95 19.85
N ILE A 93 -39.67 -38.89 19.18
CA ILE A 93 -39.38 -37.87 18.15
C ILE A 93 -40.27 -38.05 16.91
N GLU A 94 -40.66 -39.29 16.58
CA GLU A 94 -41.58 -39.57 15.46
C GLU A 94 -43.00 -39.04 15.68
N THR A 95 -43.46 -39.04 16.93
CA THR A 95 -44.79 -38.55 17.33
C THR A 95 -44.78 -37.09 17.76
N LEU A 96 -43.60 -36.47 17.89
CA LEU A 96 -43.46 -35.08 18.30
C LEU A 96 -43.92 -34.13 17.19
N GLU A 97 -44.89 -33.29 17.53
CA GLU A 97 -45.40 -32.22 16.66
C GLU A 97 -44.85 -30.87 17.13
N ALA A 98 -44.30 -30.10 16.19
CA ALA A 98 -43.76 -28.77 16.45
C ALA A 98 -44.63 -27.71 15.76
N PRO A 99 -44.72 -26.47 16.29
CA PRO A 99 -45.38 -25.37 15.60
C PRO A 99 -44.74 -25.13 14.23
N ALA A 100 -45.54 -25.03 13.17
CA ALA A 100 -45.03 -24.84 11.80
C ALA A 100 -44.22 -23.54 11.63
N ASP A 101 -44.52 -22.51 12.43
CA ASP A 101 -43.84 -21.22 12.39
C ASP A 101 -42.35 -21.33 12.80
N GLU A 102 -42.03 -22.18 13.77
CA GLU A 102 -40.64 -22.44 14.21
C GLU A 102 -39.84 -23.23 13.17
N LEU A 103 -40.49 -24.16 12.45
CA LEU A 103 -39.84 -24.93 11.38
C LEU A 103 -39.50 -24.06 10.16
N ASN A 104 -40.37 -23.13 9.80
CA ASN A 104 -40.11 -22.15 8.75
C ASN A 104 -38.98 -21.20 9.13
N TYR A 105 -38.92 -20.77 10.40
CA TYR A 105 -37.81 -19.97 10.91
C TYR A 105 -36.45 -20.68 10.75
N LEU A 106 -36.36 -21.96 11.10
CA LEU A 106 -35.12 -22.74 10.91
C LEU A 106 -34.70 -22.86 9.43
N SER A 107 -35.67 -22.99 8.51
CA SER A 107 -35.36 -22.99 7.08
C SER A 107 -34.82 -21.64 6.61
N ASN A 108 -35.33 -20.54 7.16
CA ASN A 108 -34.84 -19.20 6.84
C ASN A 108 -33.44 -18.97 7.39
N VAL A 109 -33.17 -19.40 8.64
CA VAL A 109 -31.82 -19.36 9.23
C VAL A 109 -30.82 -20.15 8.37
N LYS A 110 -31.20 -21.32 7.86
CA LYS A 110 -30.32 -22.12 6.96
C LYS A 110 -30.01 -21.39 5.64
N LYS A 111 -30.97 -20.66 5.07
CA LYS A 111 -30.75 -19.88 3.84
C LYS A 111 -29.79 -18.72 4.11
N VAL A 112 -30.04 -17.96 5.17
CA VAL A 112 -29.17 -16.86 5.61
C VAL A 112 -27.75 -17.37 5.86
N LEU A 113 -27.59 -18.52 6.53
CA LEU A 113 -26.29 -19.12 6.76
C LEU A 113 -25.54 -19.46 5.46
N LYS A 114 -26.25 -19.94 4.43
CA LYS A 114 -25.64 -20.25 3.13
C LYS A 114 -25.18 -18.98 2.42
N GLU A 115 -26.02 -17.95 2.40
CA GLU A 115 -25.71 -16.65 1.82
C GLU A 115 -24.51 -15.98 2.51
N GLU A 116 -24.46 -16.03 3.85
CA GLU A 116 -23.32 -15.51 4.61
C GLU A 116 -22.04 -16.30 4.35
N ASN A 117 -22.12 -17.63 4.20
CA ASN A 117 -20.96 -18.45 3.88
C ASN A 117 -20.43 -18.17 2.46
N GLU A 118 -21.33 -17.92 1.49
CA GLU A 118 -20.94 -17.50 0.14
C GLU A 118 -20.22 -16.14 0.16
N LYS A 119 -20.73 -15.16 0.92
CA LYS A 119 -20.05 -13.87 1.14
C LYS A 119 -18.70 -14.03 1.81
N TYR A 120 -18.59 -14.90 2.81
CA TYR A 120 -17.35 -15.17 3.51
C TYR A 120 -16.28 -15.71 2.54
N ILE A 121 -16.62 -16.68 1.70
CA ILE A 121 -15.69 -17.24 0.69
C ILE A 121 -15.21 -16.16 -0.27
N LEU A 122 -16.13 -15.35 -0.81
CA LEU A 122 -15.77 -14.24 -1.71
C LEU A 122 -14.86 -13.21 -1.02
N MET A 123 -15.12 -12.91 0.25
CA MET A 123 -14.29 -11.99 1.02
C MET A 123 -12.91 -12.56 1.31
N GLU A 124 -12.79 -13.86 1.59
CA GLU A 124 -11.52 -14.55 1.78
C GLU A 124 -10.68 -14.55 0.49
N GLU A 125 -11.31 -14.81 -0.65
CA GLU A 125 -10.66 -14.73 -1.97
C GLU A 125 -10.20 -13.30 -2.29
N GLY A 126 -11.05 -12.31 -2.03
CA GLY A 126 -10.71 -10.90 -2.17
C GLY A 126 -9.54 -10.47 -1.28
N LEU A 127 -9.49 -10.95 -0.04
CA LEU A 127 -8.40 -10.68 0.89
C LEU A 127 -7.07 -11.29 0.40
N LYS A 128 -7.10 -12.54 -0.08
CA LYS A 128 -5.90 -13.19 -0.68
C LYS A 128 -5.42 -12.46 -1.91
N HIS A 129 -6.34 -11.94 -2.74
CA HIS A 129 -5.98 -11.14 -3.90
C HIS A 129 -5.31 -9.81 -3.49
N LEU A 130 -5.86 -9.10 -2.50
CA LEU A 130 -5.29 -7.87 -1.99
C LEU A 130 -3.90 -8.09 -1.38
N GLU A 131 -3.72 -9.15 -0.60
CA GLU A 131 -2.42 -9.52 -0.03
C GLU A 131 -1.36 -9.76 -1.12
N LYS A 132 -1.77 -10.38 -2.24
CA LYS A 132 -0.89 -10.61 -3.39
C LYS A 132 -0.47 -9.30 -4.06
N GLU A 133 -1.40 -8.37 -4.28
CA GLU A 133 -1.05 -7.06 -4.87
C GLU A 133 -0.16 -6.25 -3.92
N ILE A 134 -0.43 -6.24 -2.62
CA ILE A 134 0.44 -5.57 -1.63
C ILE A 134 1.86 -6.13 -1.68
N ARG A 135 2.02 -7.46 -1.76
CA ARG A 135 3.34 -8.09 -1.86
C ARG A 135 4.06 -7.70 -3.15
N LYS A 136 3.34 -7.63 -4.27
CA LYS A 136 3.88 -7.21 -5.56
C LYS A 136 4.35 -5.77 -5.50
N ASP A 137 3.52 -4.86 -4.96
CA ASP A 137 3.87 -3.45 -4.81
C ASP A 137 5.09 -3.28 -3.89
N LEU A 138 5.14 -4.01 -2.78
CA LEU A 138 6.29 -4.00 -1.87
C LEU A 138 7.58 -4.45 -2.57
N LEU A 139 7.51 -5.47 -3.41
CA LEU A 139 8.67 -5.94 -4.18
C LEU A 139 9.11 -4.92 -5.24
N THR A 140 8.17 -4.23 -5.88
CA THR A 140 8.49 -3.12 -6.78
C THR A 140 9.14 -1.95 -6.03
N LEU A 141 8.65 -1.62 -4.85
CA LEU A 141 9.18 -0.55 -4.01
C LEU A 141 10.62 -0.86 -3.57
N HIS A 142 10.89 -2.09 -3.15
CA HIS A 142 12.25 -2.52 -2.84
C HIS A 142 13.18 -2.40 -4.05
N THR A 143 12.71 -2.80 -5.24
CA THR A 143 13.50 -2.69 -6.47
C THR A 143 13.80 -1.23 -6.83
N VAL A 144 12.85 -0.31 -6.59
CA VAL A 144 13.05 1.12 -6.80
C VAL A 144 14.02 1.70 -5.77
N ASP A 145 13.92 1.28 -4.51
CA ASP A 145 14.86 1.70 -3.46
C ASP A 145 16.29 1.25 -3.79
N ASP A 146 16.49 0.00 -4.20
CA ASP A 146 17.79 -0.52 -4.63
C ASP A 146 18.39 0.34 -5.77
N LYS A 147 17.58 0.68 -6.78
CA LYS A 147 17.98 1.55 -7.89
C LYS A 147 18.34 2.96 -7.41
N MET A 148 17.54 3.53 -6.51
CA MET A 148 17.79 4.84 -5.92
C MET A 148 19.13 4.84 -5.17
N GLN A 149 19.43 3.80 -4.39
CA GLN A 149 20.71 3.67 -3.69
C GLN A 149 21.91 3.56 -4.63
N ILE A 150 21.75 2.88 -5.78
CA ILE A 150 22.79 2.81 -6.82
C ILE A 150 23.03 4.21 -7.40
N LEU A 151 21.98 4.91 -7.83
CA LEU A 151 22.09 6.25 -8.41
C LEU A 151 22.70 7.25 -7.41
N LEU A 152 22.34 7.18 -6.13
CA LEU A 152 22.94 8.02 -5.09
C LEU A 152 24.45 7.78 -4.94
N LYS A 153 24.90 6.52 -5.07
CA LYS A 153 26.34 6.19 -5.07
C LYS A 153 27.05 6.76 -6.29
N GLU A 154 26.44 6.64 -7.47
CA GLU A 154 26.98 7.18 -8.73
C GLU A 154 27.09 8.71 -8.68
N ILE A 155 26.04 9.41 -8.26
CA ILE A 155 26.07 10.87 -8.07
C ILE A 155 27.18 11.26 -7.11
N LYS A 156 27.36 10.53 -6.01
CA LYS A 156 28.42 10.79 -5.04
C LYS A 156 29.82 10.56 -5.63
N ALA A 157 29.99 9.56 -6.50
CA ALA A 157 31.24 9.31 -7.20
C ALA A 157 31.54 10.44 -8.19
N LEU A 158 30.59 10.76 -9.08
CA LEU A 158 30.70 11.85 -10.05
C LEU A 158 30.98 13.20 -9.37
N LYS A 159 30.32 13.49 -8.25
CA LYS A 159 30.57 14.71 -7.49
C LYS A 159 32.01 14.78 -6.96
N ARG A 160 32.60 13.66 -6.56
CA ARG A 160 34.01 13.61 -6.12
C ARG A 160 34.98 13.81 -7.27
N GLU A 161 34.65 13.30 -8.46
CA GLU A 161 35.45 13.51 -9.68
C GLU A 161 35.33 14.93 -10.22
N LEU A 162 34.15 15.54 -10.09
CA LEU A 162 33.88 16.90 -10.55
C LEU A 162 34.58 17.96 -9.68
N THR A 163 34.58 17.80 -8.34
CA THR A 163 35.22 18.77 -7.42
C THR A 163 36.66 19.18 -7.77
N PRO A 164 37.61 18.26 -8.05
CA PRO A 164 38.97 18.64 -8.43
C PRO A 164 39.03 19.26 -9.83
N LEU A 165 38.13 18.86 -10.73
CA LEU A 165 38.08 19.35 -12.11
C LEU A 165 37.53 20.79 -12.17
N GLU A 166 36.52 21.09 -11.33
CA GLU A 166 36.06 22.46 -11.07
C GLU A 166 37.15 23.29 -10.40
N ALA A 167 37.90 22.74 -9.44
CA ALA A 167 39.01 23.46 -8.81
C ALA A 167 40.15 23.76 -9.80
N GLU A 168 40.49 22.82 -10.69
CA GLU A 168 41.47 23.04 -11.76
C GLU A 168 40.98 24.08 -12.78
N ALA A 169 39.71 24.01 -13.17
CA ALA A 169 39.10 25.02 -14.02
C ALA A 169 39.14 26.40 -13.34
N ASP A 170 38.74 26.49 -12.07
CA ASP A 170 38.82 27.73 -11.30
C ASP A 170 40.26 28.24 -11.21
N GLU A 171 41.27 27.39 -11.02
CA GLU A 171 42.69 27.80 -11.06
C GLU A 171 43.14 28.29 -12.45
N LEU A 172 42.68 27.65 -13.53
CA LEU A 172 42.93 28.08 -14.90
C LEU A 172 42.29 29.44 -15.21
N PHE A 173 41.05 29.65 -14.75
CA PHE A 173 40.29 30.87 -14.98
C PHE A 173 40.58 31.98 -13.95
N HIS A 174 41.16 31.67 -12.78
CA HIS A 174 41.65 32.65 -11.79
C HIS A 174 43.11 33.04 -12.01
N ARG A 175 43.75 32.55 -13.07
CA ARG A 175 45.12 32.94 -13.40
C ARG A 175 45.29 34.34 -13.98
N ASP A 176 44.24 35.17 -13.99
CA ASP A 176 44.40 36.60 -14.25
C ASP A 176 43.22 37.46 -13.77
N VAL A 177 43.14 37.68 -12.46
CA VAL A 177 42.43 38.87 -11.94
C VAL A 177 43.21 40.16 -12.26
N GLU A 178 44.46 40.03 -12.73
CA GLU A 178 45.31 41.15 -13.18
C GLU A 178 45.35 41.32 -14.71
N HIS A 179 45.02 40.29 -15.51
CA HIS A 179 44.88 40.43 -16.97
C HIS A 179 43.47 40.07 -17.44
N ASP A 180 42.58 41.05 -17.32
CA ASP A 180 41.35 41.18 -18.09
C ASP A 180 41.66 40.98 -19.59
N LEU A 181 41.45 39.77 -20.13
CA LEU A 181 41.65 39.40 -21.54
C LEU A 181 43.02 39.77 -22.17
N GLY A 182 44.05 40.09 -21.37
CA GLY A 182 45.28 40.73 -21.87
C GLY A 182 45.03 42.01 -22.67
N ILE A 183 43.84 42.61 -22.52
CA ILE A 183 43.49 43.86 -23.20
C ILE A 183 44.16 44.96 -22.41
N PRO A 184 45.11 45.72 -23.00
CA PRO A 184 45.70 46.85 -22.30
C PRO A 184 44.58 47.79 -21.86
N ALA A 185 44.54 48.09 -20.55
CA ALA A 185 43.57 49.01 -20.00
C ALA A 185 43.58 50.30 -20.82
N LEU A 186 42.44 50.63 -21.45
CA LEU A 186 42.31 51.85 -22.23
C LEU A 186 42.59 53.04 -21.31
N PRO A 187 43.57 53.91 -21.64
CA PRO A 187 43.92 55.01 -20.76
C PRO A 187 42.69 55.89 -20.48
N VAL A 188 42.45 56.17 -19.20
CA VAL A 188 41.27 56.90 -18.72
C VAL A 188 41.17 58.30 -19.35
N GLU A 189 42.29 58.84 -19.86
CA GLU A 189 42.26 60.07 -20.64
C GLU A 189 41.36 59.97 -21.87
N TYR A 190 41.36 58.83 -22.60
CA TYR A 190 40.54 58.65 -23.80
C TYR A 190 39.03 58.64 -23.52
N LEU A 191 38.63 58.18 -22.33
CA LEU A 191 37.23 58.18 -21.89
C LEU A 191 36.75 59.57 -21.44
N LYS A 192 37.67 60.52 -21.21
CA LYS A 192 37.38 61.91 -20.87
C LYS A 192 37.37 62.85 -22.07
N LEU A 193 37.80 62.40 -23.25
CA LEU A 193 37.65 63.21 -24.46
C LEU A 193 36.15 63.34 -24.80
N PRO A 194 35.68 64.55 -25.18
CA PRO A 194 34.35 64.68 -25.74
C PRO A 194 34.22 63.73 -26.95
N PRO A 195 33.07 63.08 -27.14
CA PRO A 195 32.90 62.13 -28.21
C PRO A 195 33.19 62.82 -29.55
N LEU A 196 33.90 62.12 -30.45
CA LEU A 196 34.35 62.66 -31.74
C LEU A 196 33.22 63.34 -32.54
N GLN A 197 31.98 62.84 -32.37
CA GLN A 197 30.77 63.40 -32.93
C GLN A 197 30.54 64.87 -32.53
N ASN A 198 30.82 65.24 -31.28
CA ASN A 198 30.68 66.61 -30.79
C ASN A 198 31.79 67.54 -31.30
N GLU A 199 32.98 67.01 -31.57
CA GLU A 199 34.07 67.79 -32.17
C GLU A 199 33.89 67.98 -33.68
N LEU A 200 33.36 66.97 -34.38
CA LEU A 200 33.00 67.06 -35.81
C LEU A 200 31.95 68.16 -36.08
N LEU A 201 31.04 68.40 -35.14
CA LEU A 201 30.03 69.47 -35.23
C LEU A 201 30.63 70.89 -35.08
N LYS A 202 31.84 71.04 -34.54
CA LYS A 202 32.53 72.33 -34.43
C LYS A 202 33.29 72.72 -35.71
N ILE A 203 33.46 71.79 -36.64
CA ILE A 203 34.16 72.02 -37.91
C ILE A 203 33.22 72.79 -38.84
N GLY A 204 33.66 73.92 -39.39
CA GLY A 204 32.81 74.84 -40.16
C GLY A 204 32.24 74.27 -41.46
N ASN A 205 32.80 73.16 -41.98
CA ASN A 205 32.27 72.43 -43.13
C ASN A 205 32.46 70.91 -42.94
N PRO A 206 31.55 70.24 -42.20
CA PRO A 206 31.69 68.82 -41.89
C PRO A 206 31.49 67.93 -43.12
N HIS A 207 30.76 68.39 -44.13
CA HIS A 207 30.51 67.63 -45.35
C HIS A 207 31.76 67.47 -46.22
N ALA A 208 32.54 68.54 -46.40
CA ALA A 208 33.80 68.45 -47.14
C ALA A 208 34.80 67.48 -46.48
N LEU A 209 34.86 67.49 -45.14
CA LEU A 209 35.69 66.53 -44.40
C LEU A 209 35.24 65.08 -44.62
N LEU A 210 33.93 64.83 -44.62
CA LEU A 210 33.39 63.49 -44.87
C LEU A 210 33.68 63.03 -46.31
N ASP A 211 33.61 63.92 -47.29
CA ASP A 211 33.96 63.63 -48.68
C ASP A 211 35.45 63.29 -48.80
N ASP A 212 36.33 64.08 -48.18
CA ASP A 212 37.78 63.82 -48.15
C ASP A 212 38.10 62.49 -47.45
N MET A 213 37.44 62.19 -46.32
CA MET A 213 37.59 60.91 -45.63
C MET A 213 37.11 59.75 -46.49
N ASN A 214 36.04 59.94 -47.27
CA ASN A 214 35.54 58.91 -48.18
C ASN A 214 36.50 58.69 -49.36
N ILE A 215 37.11 59.76 -49.90
CA ILE A 215 38.15 59.67 -50.93
C ILE A 215 39.36 58.90 -50.38
N ILE A 216 39.83 59.23 -49.18
CA ILE A 216 40.95 58.53 -48.52
C ILE A 216 40.59 57.06 -48.26
N LYS A 217 39.37 56.78 -47.78
CA LYS A 217 38.89 55.41 -47.55
C LYS A 217 38.84 54.59 -48.84
N GLN A 218 38.54 55.23 -49.96
CA GLN A 218 38.46 54.58 -51.27
C GLN A 218 39.81 54.49 -51.98
N SER A 219 40.87 55.09 -51.45
CA SER A 219 42.22 54.98 -52.00
C SER A 219 42.73 53.54 -51.93
N ASP A 220 43.59 53.18 -52.88
CA ASP A 220 44.13 51.83 -52.97
C ASP A 220 45.03 51.51 -51.78
N GLU A 221 45.74 52.50 -51.24
CA GLU A 221 46.57 52.36 -50.03
C GLU A 221 45.74 52.00 -48.81
N MET A 222 44.62 52.69 -48.58
CA MET A 222 43.75 52.40 -47.43
C MET A 222 43.07 51.04 -47.58
N LYS A 223 42.63 50.67 -48.79
CA LYS A 223 42.08 49.34 -49.07
C LYS A 223 43.10 48.24 -48.82
N ASN A 224 44.36 48.42 -49.25
CA ASN A 224 45.43 47.47 -49.01
C ASN A 224 45.73 47.32 -47.51
N MET A 225 45.74 48.43 -46.76
CA MET A 225 45.94 48.39 -45.31
C MET A 225 44.79 47.68 -44.59
N MET A 226 43.54 47.93 -44.99
CA MET A 226 42.36 47.24 -44.44
C MET A 226 42.39 45.74 -44.72
N ALA A 227 42.70 45.33 -45.95
CA ALA A 227 42.83 43.92 -46.32
C ALA A 227 43.95 43.22 -45.55
N PHE A 228 45.08 43.91 -45.32
CA PHE A 228 46.17 43.38 -44.50
C PHE A 228 45.74 43.17 -43.04
N LEU A 229 45.00 44.12 -42.45
CA LEU A 229 44.48 43.97 -41.10
C LEU A 229 43.47 42.82 -41.01
N GLU A 230 42.58 42.69 -41.99
CA GLU A 230 41.59 41.61 -42.05
C GLU A 230 42.28 40.24 -42.10
N GLN A 231 43.32 40.08 -42.92
CA GLN A 231 44.14 38.86 -42.95
C GLN A 231 44.83 38.57 -41.61
N LEU A 232 45.32 39.59 -40.91
CA LEU A 232 45.92 39.40 -39.58
C LEU A 232 44.89 38.93 -38.55
N TYR A 233 43.66 39.45 -38.59
CA TYR A 233 42.57 39.02 -37.72
C TYR A 233 42.13 37.59 -38.03
N GLU A 234 41.93 37.23 -39.30
CA GLU A 234 41.63 35.84 -39.70
C GLU A 234 42.73 34.89 -39.22
N MET A 235 43.99 35.26 -39.37
CA MET A 235 45.13 34.46 -38.91
C MET A 235 45.17 34.30 -37.38
N ALA A 236 44.81 35.35 -36.62
CA ALA A 236 44.75 35.29 -35.17
C ALA A 236 43.60 34.40 -34.68
N ASP A 237 42.41 34.52 -35.28
CA ASP A 237 41.24 33.71 -34.94
C ASP A 237 41.50 32.22 -35.22
N HIS A 238 42.11 31.90 -36.37
CA HIS A 238 42.47 30.51 -36.69
C HIS A 238 43.47 29.92 -35.68
N ARG A 239 44.47 30.69 -35.23
CA ARG A 239 45.41 30.23 -34.20
C ARG A 239 44.74 29.96 -32.85
N CYS A 240 43.73 30.74 -32.47
CA CYS A 240 42.97 30.48 -31.25
C CYS A 240 42.12 29.21 -31.31
N THR A 241 41.77 28.72 -32.51
CA THR A 241 40.99 27.47 -32.68
C THR A 241 41.84 26.19 -32.79
N GLU A 242 43.14 26.29 -33.08
CA GLU A 242 44.05 25.13 -33.21
C GLU A 242 44.71 24.72 -31.88
N GLU A 243 44.62 25.54 -30.83
CA GLU A 243 45.18 25.26 -29.49
C GLU A 243 44.15 24.70 -28.48
N GLN A 244 43.00 24.19 -28.94
CA GLN A 244 42.02 23.42 -28.15
C GLN A 244 42.01 21.93 -28.54
#